data_AF-A0ABD1CCA5-F1
#
_entry.id   AF-A0ABD1CCA5-F1
#
_cell.length_a   1.000
_cell.length_b   1.000
_cell.length_c   1.000
_cell.angle_alpha   90.00
_cell.angle_beta   90.00
_cell.angle_gamma   90.00
#
_symmetry.space_group_name_H-M   'P 1'
#
loop_
_entity.id
_entity.type
_entity.pdbx_description
1 polymer ?
#
loop_
_entity_poly.entity_id
_entity_poly.type
_entity_poly.pdbx_seq_one_letter_code
_entity_poly.pdbx_strand_id
1 'polypeptide(L)'
;ISKTLVKSRLRPILKEFGEYPEKHRATIWRALLELPQNVDCFNALLLRGNHPCVEDYDRKFSGLEVRTVRNVKKTVSCLAHWSAVFAQCDFVPFFVQPFVRMFPNDSLLCFELVATILLNQGQLWFEYAPLEPMNYLGLVENVLCEYEPSLMNVYRERNISSRVYALTMMETAFAANFNVSQWTQLWDHVLSNESYFVIFFIVAYNAAHRATIMSCATEAEVEAFFREPALISINKLLKRTYDVMDRCPENVHPKYYMKSFVSLGAGGVAKRTNLAGHQRSYEPNQARKRDENRARSTYSKFSNFPKQFVDTRVGEMDSLKAQQERLEAKIVTMEKLEHSLKKRLMDGLVQEEHDKRMREVETKYEEALATEEQRIAMQRKLLLLHKKHLRDQENEALLESRNAQLRKNTAAREFELTTLLRTLQHERQREETDLMSAEEDMKHREMALMTRLYSGTNTKLVDDRSLEQRYQQAIQQLDRQKQKLYEDIERVTYYDTSHGYSSALFDNGSNDGKHSMVSSDRSRLSKQSKLKDYESKIQHLTKQLDILRRAHPEECTQ
;
A
#
# COMPACT_ATOMS: atom_id res chain seq x y z
N ILE A 1 -45.96 -31.55 49.59
CA ILE A 1 -47.36 -31.53 49.08
C ILE A 1 -47.49 -32.26 47.73
N SER A 2 -46.42 -32.39 46.92
CA SER A 2 -46.43 -33.10 45.62
C SER A 2 -46.43 -34.64 45.69
N LYS A 3 -46.35 -35.24 46.89
CA LYS A 3 -46.56 -36.68 47.08
C LYS A 3 -48.01 -36.89 47.51
N THR A 4 -48.79 -37.51 46.62
CA THR A 4 -50.14 -38.09 46.81
C THR A 4 -51.36 -37.15 46.83
N LEU A 5 -51.53 -36.32 45.79
CA LEU A 5 -52.87 -36.12 45.22
C LEU A 5 -53.21 -37.38 44.42
N VAL A 6 -54.03 -38.27 44.99
CA VAL A 6 -54.39 -39.52 44.32
C VAL A 6 -55.38 -39.22 43.19
N LYS A 7 -55.07 -39.63 41.96
CA LYS A 7 -55.92 -39.43 40.77
C LYS A 7 -57.38 -39.86 40.98
N SER A 8 -57.60 -40.91 41.79
CA SER A 8 -58.93 -41.38 42.17
C SER A 8 -59.78 -40.38 42.96
N ARG A 9 -59.15 -39.45 43.70
CA ARG A 9 -59.85 -38.41 44.46
C ARG A 9 -60.16 -37.16 43.64
N LEU A 10 -59.48 -36.97 42.51
CA LEU A 10 -59.66 -35.83 41.63
C LEU A 10 -60.87 -36.00 40.70
N ARG A 11 -61.13 -37.22 40.22
CA ARG A 11 -62.27 -37.50 39.33
C ARG A 11 -63.64 -37.13 39.94
N PRO A 12 -63.96 -37.45 41.21
CA PRO A 12 -65.22 -37.02 41.83
C PRO A 12 -65.37 -35.50 41.88
N ILE A 13 -64.31 -34.77 42.21
CA ILE A 13 -64.29 -33.30 42.25
C ILE A 13 -64.62 -32.74 40.87
N LEU A 14 -63.95 -33.26 39.83
CA LEU A 14 -64.21 -32.83 38.46
C LEU A 14 -65.65 -33.14 38.02
N LYS A 15 -66.20 -34.28 38.43
CA LYS A 15 -67.59 -34.67 38.12
C LYS A 15 -68.62 -33.77 38.81
N GLU A 16 -68.34 -33.33 40.03
CA GLU A 16 -69.25 -32.50 40.83
C GLU A 16 -69.20 -31.03 40.42
N PHE A 17 -67.99 -30.47 40.24
CA PHE A 17 -67.79 -29.05 39.99
C PHE A 17 -67.57 -28.69 38.51
N GLY A 18 -67.30 -29.67 37.64
CA GLY A 18 -67.04 -29.48 36.20
C GLY A 18 -65.66 -28.92 35.87
N GLU A 19 -64.91 -28.44 36.86
CA GLU A 19 -63.55 -27.91 36.67
C GLU A 19 -62.71 -28.03 37.94
N TYR A 20 -61.39 -27.93 37.81
CA TYR A 20 -60.49 -27.83 38.95
C TYR A 20 -60.30 -26.38 39.39
N PRO A 21 -60.09 -26.11 40.69
CA PRO A 21 -59.84 -24.76 41.19
C PRO A 21 -58.58 -24.13 40.55
N GLU A 22 -58.71 -22.90 40.05
CA GLU A 22 -57.64 -22.19 39.33
C GLU A 22 -56.32 -22.13 40.10
N LYS A 23 -56.39 -21.78 41.39
CA LYS A 23 -55.20 -21.66 42.28
C LYS A 23 -54.41 -22.97 42.42
N HIS A 24 -55.05 -24.12 42.22
CA HIS A 24 -54.43 -25.43 42.40
C HIS A 24 -54.20 -26.17 41.08
N ARG A 25 -54.69 -25.64 39.96
CA ARG A 25 -54.68 -26.32 38.66
C ARG A 25 -53.29 -26.78 38.23
N ALA A 26 -52.26 -25.94 38.36
CA ALA A 26 -50.88 -26.31 38.06
C ALA A 26 -50.40 -27.53 38.87
N THR A 27 -50.75 -27.60 40.16
CA THR A 27 -50.39 -28.73 41.03
C THR A 27 -51.19 -29.99 40.69
N ILE A 28 -52.47 -29.82 40.36
CA ILE A 28 -53.35 -30.92 39.95
C ILE A 28 -52.87 -31.51 38.62
N TRP A 29 -52.56 -30.68 37.62
CA TRP A 29 -52.04 -31.15 36.33
C TRP A 29 -50.70 -31.85 36.45
N ARG A 30 -49.78 -31.35 37.30
CA ARG A 30 -48.53 -32.06 37.63
C ARG A 30 -48.80 -33.44 38.21
N ALA A 31 -49.80 -33.58 39.08
CA ALA A 31 -50.15 -34.85 39.69
C ALA A 31 -50.83 -35.81 38.70
N LEU A 32 -51.77 -35.31 37.87
CA LEU A 32 -52.48 -36.10 36.87
C LEU A 32 -51.55 -36.70 35.81
N LEU A 33 -50.52 -35.94 35.44
CA LEU A 33 -49.53 -36.31 34.44
C LEU A 33 -48.24 -36.89 35.01
N GLU A 34 -48.19 -37.12 36.32
CA GLU A 34 -47.01 -37.69 37.00
C GLU A 34 -45.71 -36.97 36.60
N LEU A 35 -45.75 -35.63 36.52
CA LEU A 35 -44.66 -34.83 35.97
C LEU A 35 -43.40 -34.97 36.84
N PRO A 36 -42.23 -35.29 36.24
CA PRO A 36 -41.04 -35.64 36.99
C PRO A 36 -40.38 -34.46 37.69
N GLN A 37 -40.66 -33.21 37.27
CA GLN A 37 -40.03 -32.00 37.80
C GLN A 37 -38.49 -32.07 37.72
N ASN A 38 -37.99 -32.53 36.58
CA ASN A 38 -36.58 -32.80 36.36
C ASN A 38 -35.82 -31.54 35.93
N VAL A 39 -35.52 -30.69 36.92
CA VAL A 39 -34.83 -29.41 36.71
C VAL A 39 -33.50 -29.59 35.98
N ASP A 40 -32.74 -30.65 36.31
CA ASP A 40 -31.41 -30.88 35.74
C ASP A 40 -31.48 -31.20 34.24
N CYS A 41 -32.37 -32.12 33.84
CA CYS A 41 -32.57 -32.46 32.43
C CYS A 41 -33.11 -31.29 31.62
N PHE A 42 -34.04 -30.53 32.20
CA PHE A 42 -34.58 -29.34 31.54
C PHE A 42 -33.50 -28.28 31.35
N ASN A 43 -32.66 -28.03 32.35
CA ASN A 43 -31.54 -27.10 32.23
C ASN A 43 -30.53 -27.55 31.18
N ALA A 44 -30.26 -28.86 31.05
CA ALA A 44 -29.42 -29.40 29.99
C ALA A 44 -29.98 -29.11 28.59
N LEU A 45 -31.31 -29.17 28.41
CA LEU A 45 -31.96 -28.77 27.15
C LEU A 45 -31.87 -27.26 26.92
N LEU A 46 -32.03 -26.44 27.96
CA LEU A 46 -31.91 -24.99 27.86
C LEU A 46 -30.50 -24.52 27.47
N LEU A 47 -29.46 -25.21 27.96
CA LEU A 47 -28.07 -24.90 27.62
C LEU A 47 -27.76 -25.09 26.13
N ARG A 48 -28.58 -25.86 25.40
CA ARG A 48 -28.46 -26.00 23.94
C ARG A 48 -28.96 -24.77 23.17
N GLY A 49 -29.58 -23.81 23.85
CA GLY A 49 -30.06 -22.57 23.25
C GLY A 49 -31.27 -22.75 22.32
N ASN A 50 -31.58 -21.70 21.56
CA ASN A 50 -32.69 -21.72 20.60
C ASN A 50 -32.38 -22.67 19.44
N HIS A 51 -33.33 -23.54 19.12
CA HIS A 51 -33.22 -24.43 17.98
C HIS A 51 -33.44 -23.63 16.67
N PRO A 52 -32.75 -23.93 15.56
CA PRO A 52 -32.94 -23.20 14.29
C PRO A 52 -34.39 -23.14 13.79
N CYS A 53 -35.20 -24.16 14.10
CA CYS A 53 -36.63 -24.20 13.72
C CYS A 53 -37.50 -23.08 14.34
N VAL A 54 -36.98 -22.30 15.30
CA VAL A 54 -37.71 -21.18 15.92
C VAL A 54 -37.24 -19.80 15.47
N GLU A 55 -36.35 -19.73 14.48
CA GLU A 55 -35.72 -18.49 14.03
C GLU A 55 -36.75 -17.43 13.57
N ASP A 56 -37.78 -17.87 12.82
CA ASP A 56 -38.79 -16.98 12.24
C ASP A 56 -40.01 -16.73 13.15
N TYR A 57 -40.00 -17.22 14.39
CA TYR A 57 -41.17 -17.15 15.27
C TYR A 57 -41.56 -15.74 15.68
N ASP A 58 -40.61 -14.80 15.74
CA ASP A 58 -40.90 -13.39 16.01
C ASP A 58 -41.77 -12.78 14.90
N ARG A 59 -41.58 -13.23 13.65
CA ARG A 59 -42.43 -12.86 12.51
C ARG A 59 -43.75 -13.63 12.53
N LYS A 60 -43.69 -14.96 12.70
CA LYS A 60 -44.85 -15.88 12.68
C LYS A 60 -45.89 -15.54 13.76
N PHE A 61 -45.44 -15.06 14.92
CA PHE A 61 -46.29 -14.71 16.06
C PHE A 61 -46.25 -13.22 16.41
N SER A 62 -46.01 -12.35 15.42
CA SER A 62 -45.90 -10.89 15.61
C SER A 62 -47.11 -10.23 16.28
N GLY A 63 -48.30 -10.85 16.20
CA GLY A 63 -49.52 -10.39 16.90
C GLY A 63 -49.65 -10.83 18.37
N LEU A 64 -48.73 -11.65 18.90
CA LEU A 64 -48.75 -12.12 20.28
C LEU A 64 -47.83 -11.30 21.18
N GLU A 65 -48.06 -11.34 22.50
CA GLU A 65 -47.15 -10.72 23.46
C GLU A 65 -45.72 -11.27 23.33
N VAL A 66 -44.73 -10.37 23.34
CA VAL A 66 -43.29 -10.71 23.24
C VAL A 66 -42.89 -11.78 24.26
N ARG A 67 -43.45 -11.73 25.46
CA ARG A 67 -43.22 -12.73 26.51
C ARG A 67 -43.72 -14.12 26.11
N THR A 68 -44.92 -14.19 25.53
CA THR A 68 -45.51 -15.44 25.04
C THR A 68 -44.67 -16.01 23.91
N VAL A 69 -44.29 -15.19 22.92
CA VAL A 69 -43.41 -15.61 21.81
C VAL A 69 -42.09 -16.18 22.33
N ARG A 70 -41.44 -15.48 23.27
CA ARG A 70 -40.19 -15.95 23.91
C ARG A 70 -40.37 -17.32 24.58
N ASN A 71 -41.46 -17.51 25.31
CA ASN A 71 -41.73 -18.76 26.00
C ASN A 71 -42.11 -19.90 25.03
N VAL A 72 -42.78 -19.61 23.91
CA VAL A 72 -43.01 -20.58 22.82
C VAL A 72 -41.68 -20.99 22.19
N LYS A 73 -40.82 -20.02 21.81
CA LYS A 73 -39.47 -20.30 21.29
C LYS A 73 -38.67 -21.20 22.22
N LYS A 74 -38.68 -20.89 23.52
CA LYS A 74 -38.00 -21.68 24.56
C LYS A 74 -38.55 -23.11 24.65
N THR A 75 -39.87 -23.26 24.74
CA THR A 75 -40.52 -24.57 24.91
C THR A 75 -40.36 -25.45 23.67
N VAL A 76 -40.58 -24.90 22.47
CA VAL A 76 -40.40 -25.62 21.20
C VAL A 76 -38.94 -25.98 20.97
N SER A 77 -37.98 -25.10 21.31
CA SER A 77 -36.55 -25.44 21.23
C SER A 77 -36.21 -26.62 22.13
N CYS A 78 -36.72 -26.64 23.37
CA CYS A 78 -36.51 -27.78 24.27
C CYS A 78 -37.11 -29.07 23.72
N LEU A 79 -38.31 -29.01 23.12
CA LEU A 79 -38.93 -30.16 22.46
C LEU A 79 -38.08 -30.65 21.28
N ALA A 80 -37.67 -29.76 20.38
CA ALA A 80 -36.81 -30.08 19.25
C ALA A 80 -35.47 -30.71 19.67
N HIS A 81 -34.85 -30.19 20.74
CA HIS A 81 -33.62 -30.74 21.32
C HIS A 81 -33.82 -32.10 22.01
N TRP A 82 -35.02 -32.34 22.56
CA TRP A 82 -35.40 -33.62 23.16
C TRP A 82 -35.70 -34.68 22.09
N SER A 83 -36.38 -34.29 21.01
CA SER A 83 -36.66 -35.13 19.85
C SER A 83 -36.79 -34.28 18.58
N ALA A 84 -35.97 -34.60 17.58
CA ALA A 84 -35.88 -33.83 16.34
C ALA A 84 -37.18 -33.81 15.52
N VAL A 85 -38.08 -34.78 15.71
CA VAL A 85 -39.38 -34.81 15.01
C VAL A 85 -40.20 -33.53 15.24
N PHE A 86 -40.10 -32.94 16.43
CA PHE A 86 -40.85 -31.72 16.76
C PHE A 86 -40.33 -30.48 16.02
N ALA A 87 -39.09 -30.51 15.53
CA ALA A 87 -38.55 -29.44 14.69
C ALA A 87 -39.09 -29.49 13.26
N GLN A 88 -39.65 -30.63 12.83
CA GLN A 88 -40.12 -30.85 11.46
C GLN A 88 -41.64 -30.68 11.31
N CYS A 89 -42.37 -30.49 12.41
CA CYS A 89 -43.83 -30.39 12.41
C CYS A 89 -44.30 -28.95 12.64
N ASP A 90 -44.91 -28.34 11.62
CA ASP A 90 -45.28 -26.92 11.62
C ASP A 90 -46.37 -26.51 12.62
N PHE A 91 -47.20 -27.48 13.05
CA PHE A 91 -48.29 -27.26 14.00
C PHE A 91 -47.82 -27.18 15.46
N VAL A 92 -46.65 -27.75 15.80
CA VAL A 92 -46.13 -27.82 17.17
C VAL A 92 -46.11 -26.46 17.89
N PRO A 93 -45.65 -25.34 17.30
CA PRO A 93 -45.68 -24.06 18.00
C PRO A 93 -47.10 -23.56 18.28
N PHE A 94 -48.08 -23.82 17.41
CA PHE A 94 -49.48 -23.46 17.65
C PHE A 94 -50.08 -24.31 18.76
N PHE A 95 -49.70 -25.58 18.85
CA PHE A 95 -50.12 -26.48 19.91
C PHE A 95 -49.56 -26.09 21.28
N VAL A 96 -48.29 -25.65 21.32
CA VAL A 96 -47.57 -25.23 22.54
C VAL A 96 -48.09 -23.90 23.09
N GLN A 97 -48.49 -22.98 22.20
CA GLN A 97 -48.86 -21.60 22.52
C GLN A 97 -49.86 -21.47 23.69
N PRO A 98 -51.00 -22.18 23.74
CA PRO A 98 -51.97 -21.98 24.81
C PRO A 98 -51.46 -22.41 26.19
N PHE A 99 -50.64 -23.47 26.26
CA PHE A 99 -50.04 -23.92 27.52
C PHE A 99 -49.02 -22.92 28.06
N VAL A 100 -48.24 -22.30 27.17
CA VAL A 100 -47.31 -21.24 27.52
C VAL A 100 -48.03 -19.99 28.03
N ARG A 101 -49.17 -19.65 27.41
CA ARG A 101 -50.00 -18.52 27.86
C ARG A 101 -50.62 -18.78 29.24
N MET A 102 -50.95 -20.03 29.54
CA MET A 102 -51.52 -20.43 30.82
C MET A 102 -50.50 -20.41 31.97
N PHE A 103 -49.25 -20.83 31.73
CA PHE A 103 -48.20 -20.89 32.75
C PHE A 103 -46.96 -20.05 32.37
N PRO A 104 -47.09 -18.73 32.19
CA PRO A 104 -46.02 -17.88 31.62
C PRO A 104 -44.79 -17.74 32.52
N ASN A 105 -44.89 -18.12 33.80
CA ASN A 105 -43.82 -18.06 34.79
C ASN A 105 -43.10 -19.40 35.01
N ASP A 106 -43.60 -20.52 34.47
CA ASP A 106 -43.07 -21.85 34.77
C ASP A 106 -42.76 -22.62 33.48
N SER A 107 -41.60 -22.32 32.90
CA SER A 107 -41.16 -22.96 31.65
C SER A 107 -40.93 -24.46 31.81
N LEU A 108 -40.52 -24.93 33.00
CA LEU A 108 -40.32 -26.35 33.27
C LEU A 108 -41.66 -27.08 33.19
N LEU A 109 -42.68 -26.54 33.87
CA LEU A 109 -44.05 -27.06 33.78
C LEU A 109 -44.52 -27.06 32.33
N CYS A 110 -44.41 -25.95 31.59
CA CYS A 110 -44.85 -25.90 30.19
C CYS A 110 -44.21 -26.99 29.34
N PHE A 111 -42.88 -27.15 29.44
CA PHE A 111 -42.16 -28.17 28.68
C PHE A 111 -42.61 -29.59 29.06
N GLU A 112 -42.57 -29.94 30.35
CA GLU A 112 -42.91 -31.30 30.79
C GLU A 112 -44.38 -31.64 30.55
N LEU A 113 -45.28 -30.66 30.72
CA LEU A 113 -46.70 -30.77 30.41
C LEU A 113 -46.92 -31.11 28.94
N VAL A 114 -46.37 -30.29 28.03
CA VAL A 114 -46.55 -30.51 26.59
C VAL A 114 -45.88 -31.81 26.14
N ALA A 115 -44.65 -32.07 26.60
CA ALA A 115 -43.94 -33.32 26.28
C ALA A 115 -44.75 -34.55 26.71
N THR A 116 -45.35 -34.52 27.91
CA THR A 116 -46.17 -35.62 28.41
C THR A 116 -47.49 -35.74 27.65
N ILE A 117 -48.13 -34.63 27.28
CA ILE A 117 -49.33 -34.65 26.44
C ILE A 117 -49.04 -35.26 25.07
N LEU A 118 -47.96 -34.83 24.40
CA LEU A 118 -47.56 -35.37 23.09
C LEU A 118 -47.18 -36.86 23.18
N LEU A 119 -46.56 -37.29 24.28
CA LEU A 119 -46.24 -38.70 24.53
C LEU A 119 -47.49 -39.57 24.71
N ASN A 120 -48.60 -39.00 25.18
CA ASN A 120 -49.80 -39.75 25.57
C ASN A 120 -51.00 -39.50 24.65
N GLN A 121 -51.51 -38.27 24.61
CA GLN A 121 -52.63 -37.89 23.74
C GLN A 121 -52.17 -37.87 22.27
N GLY A 122 -50.90 -37.52 22.04
CA GLY A 122 -50.27 -37.47 20.71
C GLY A 122 -49.61 -38.78 20.24
N GLN A 123 -49.93 -39.93 20.85
CA GLN A 123 -49.25 -41.21 20.58
C GLN A 123 -49.15 -41.60 19.11
N LEU A 124 -50.22 -41.33 18.34
CA LEU A 124 -50.34 -41.66 16.92
C LEU A 124 -50.13 -40.43 16.02
N TRP A 125 -49.69 -39.29 16.58
CA TRP A 125 -49.60 -38.05 15.81
C TRP A 125 -48.38 -38.00 14.88
N PHE A 126 -47.35 -38.77 15.21
CA PHE A 126 -46.03 -38.64 14.59
C PHE A 126 -45.58 -39.90 13.84
N GLU A 127 -46.46 -40.90 13.68
CA GLU A 127 -46.15 -42.17 13.02
C GLU A 127 -45.64 -42.00 11.58
N TYR A 128 -46.09 -40.94 10.90
CA TYR A 128 -45.69 -40.58 9.54
C TYR A 128 -45.06 -39.19 9.48
N ALA A 129 -44.55 -38.67 10.60
CA ALA A 129 -44.02 -37.31 10.67
C ALA A 129 -42.97 -37.04 9.57
N PRO A 130 -42.99 -35.84 8.96
CA PRO A 130 -43.84 -34.70 9.29
C PRO A 130 -45.22 -34.68 8.60
N LEU A 131 -45.63 -35.77 7.96
CA LEU A 131 -46.99 -35.88 7.45
C LEU A 131 -47.99 -35.92 8.60
N GLU A 132 -49.20 -35.48 8.32
CA GLU A 132 -50.25 -35.37 9.33
C GLU A 132 -50.82 -36.73 9.75
N PRO A 133 -51.49 -36.79 10.92
CA PRO A 133 -51.62 -38.02 11.68
C PRO A 133 -52.78 -38.91 11.19
N MET A 134 -52.62 -39.49 10.01
CA MET A 134 -53.69 -40.21 9.31
C MET A 134 -54.35 -41.29 10.16
N ASN A 135 -53.58 -42.08 10.94
CA ASN A 135 -54.15 -43.11 11.80
C ASN A 135 -55.01 -42.52 12.93
N TYR A 136 -54.58 -41.41 13.53
CA TYR A 136 -55.37 -40.72 14.56
C TYR A 136 -56.65 -40.14 13.96
N LEU A 137 -56.57 -39.53 12.77
CA LEU A 137 -57.73 -39.00 12.06
C LEU A 137 -58.72 -40.10 11.64
N GLY A 138 -58.20 -41.27 11.22
CA GLY A 138 -59.02 -42.45 10.94
C GLY A 138 -59.77 -42.98 12.17
N LEU A 139 -59.18 -42.88 13.37
CA LEU A 139 -59.91 -43.21 14.61
C LEU A 139 -61.08 -42.25 14.87
N VAL A 140 -60.89 -40.95 14.60
CA VAL A 140 -61.97 -39.97 14.68
C VAL A 140 -63.07 -40.29 13.66
N GLU A 141 -62.70 -40.60 12.41
CA GLU A 141 -63.63 -40.99 11.34
C GLU A 141 -64.45 -42.22 11.71
N ASN A 142 -63.80 -43.27 12.23
CA ASN A 142 -64.48 -44.51 12.61
C ASN A 142 -65.55 -44.28 13.68
N VAL A 143 -65.20 -43.53 14.74
CA VAL A 143 -66.15 -43.22 15.82
C VAL A 143 -67.25 -42.28 15.34
N LEU A 144 -66.93 -41.29 14.50
CA LEU A 144 -67.91 -40.38 13.92
C LEU A 144 -68.89 -41.10 12.97
N CYS A 145 -68.40 -42.07 12.19
CA CYS A 145 -69.22 -42.87 11.29
C CYS A 145 -70.27 -43.69 12.03
N GLU A 146 -69.94 -44.24 13.20
CA GLU A 146 -70.88 -44.98 14.05
C GLU A 146 -71.86 -44.04 14.77
N TYR A 147 -71.39 -42.89 15.26
CA TYR A 147 -72.20 -42.01 16.11
C TYR A 147 -73.09 -41.03 15.32
N GLU A 148 -72.60 -40.50 14.19
CA GLU A 148 -73.31 -39.53 13.33
C GLU A 148 -73.15 -39.89 11.84
N PRO A 149 -73.76 -41.01 11.38
CA PRO A 149 -73.60 -41.49 10.00
C PRO A 149 -74.11 -40.49 8.94
N SER A 150 -75.17 -39.73 9.25
CA SER A 150 -75.70 -38.71 8.35
C SER A 150 -74.69 -37.58 8.11
N LEU A 151 -73.99 -37.13 9.15
CA LEU A 151 -72.95 -36.11 9.02
C LEU A 151 -71.76 -36.66 8.24
N MET A 152 -71.37 -37.91 8.52
CA MET A 152 -70.26 -38.54 7.82
C MET A 152 -70.55 -38.71 6.31
N ASN A 153 -71.79 -39.02 5.93
CA ASN A 153 -72.18 -39.07 4.52
C ASN A 153 -72.00 -37.72 3.83
N VAL A 154 -72.39 -36.62 4.48
CA VAL A 154 -72.18 -35.26 3.96
C VAL A 154 -70.69 -34.96 3.77
N TYR A 155 -69.84 -35.34 4.72
CA TYR A 155 -68.39 -35.19 4.54
C TYR A 155 -67.85 -35.98 3.35
N ARG A 156 -68.29 -37.24 3.17
CA ARG A 156 -67.86 -38.05 2.01
C ARG A 156 -68.37 -37.49 0.68
N GLU A 157 -69.64 -37.13 0.59
CA GLU A 157 -70.25 -36.57 -0.63
C GLU A 157 -69.58 -35.27 -1.07
N ARG A 158 -69.11 -34.47 -0.10
CA ARG A 158 -68.44 -33.19 -0.35
C ARG A 158 -66.91 -33.28 -0.34
N ASN A 159 -66.33 -34.48 -0.25
CA ASN A 159 -64.89 -34.73 -0.15
C ASN A 159 -64.18 -33.98 1.00
N ILE A 160 -64.89 -33.73 2.10
CA ILE A 160 -64.33 -33.07 3.28
C ILE A 160 -63.50 -34.07 4.07
N SER A 161 -62.20 -33.81 4.18
CA SER A 161 -61.27 -34.65 4.94
C SER A 161 -61.38 -34.42 6.46
N SER A 162 -61.08 -35.45 7.25
CA SER A 162 -60.86 -35.34 8.71
C SER A 162 -59.81 -34.32 9.12
N ARG A 163 -58.92 -33.94 8.21
CA ARG A 163 -57.96 -32.85 8.38
C ARG A 163 -58.69 -31.54 8.69
N VAL A 164 -59.81 -31.28 8.03
CA VAL A 164 -60.62 -30.06 8.21
C VAL A 164 -61.30 -30.02 9.58
N TYR A 165 -62.01 -31.09 9.95
CA TYR A 165 -62.90 -31.08 11.13
C TYR A 165 -62.30 -31.68 12.41
N ALA A 166 -61.09 -32.23 12.34
CA ALA A 166 -60.37 -32.75 13.50
C ALA A 166 -59.00 -32.09 13.65
N LEU A 167 -58.14 -32.15 12.62
CA LEU A 167 -56.77 -31.66 12.74
C LEU A 167 -56.73 -30.16 13.03
N THR A 168 -57.51 -29.33 12.32
CA THR A 168 -57.62 -27.88 12.55
C THR A 168 -57.81 -27.51 14.03
N MET A 169 -58.65 -28.27 14.74
CA MET A 169 -58.89 -28.05 16.18
C MET A 169 -57.72 -28.52 17.04
N MET A 170 -57.14 -29.67 16.68
CA MET A 170 -56.03 -30.29 17.40
C MET A 170 -54.75 -29.45 17.32
N GLU A 171 -54.46 -28.83 16.17
CA GLU A 171 -53.25 -28.02 15.94
C GLU A 171 -53.09 -26.88 16.94
N THR A 172 -54.21 -26.30 17.39
CA THR A 172 -54.21 -25.21 18.38
C THR A 172 -54.51 -25.69 19.80
N ALA A 173 -54.49 -27.01 20.04
CA ALA A 173 -54.93 -27.62 21.29
C ALA A 173 -56.34 -27.13 21.73
N PHE A 174 -57.23 -26.90 20.76
CA PHE A 174 -58.59 -26.35 20.91
C PHE A 174 -58.67 -24.87 21.36
N ALA A 175 -57.54 -24.16 21.42
CA ALA A 175 -57.51 -22.79 21.91
C ALA A 175 -58.14 -21.78 20.93
N ALA A 176 -58.22 -22.10 19.63
CA ALA A 176 -58.96 -21.29 18.66
C ALA A 176 -60.48 -21.40 18.86
N ASN A 177 -60.96 -22.54 19.36
CA ASN A 177 -62.39 -22.84 19.45
C ASN A 177 -63.05 -22.35 20.75
N PHE A 178 -62.26 -22.08 21.79
CA PHE A 178 -62.76 -21.80 23.14
C PHE A 178 -62.07 -20.59 23.77
N ASN A 179 -62.80 -19.86 24.62
CA ASN A 179 -62.18 -18.88 25.50
C ASN A 179 -61.35 -19.56 26.60
N VAL A 180 -60.56 -18.79 27.36
CA VAL A 180 -59.62 -19.32 28.37
C VAL A 180 -60.31 -20.20 29.41
N SER A 181 -61.45 -19.76 29.94
CA SER A 181 -62.18 -20.51 30.96
C SER A 181 -62.64 -21.86 30.41
N GLN A 182 -63.34 -21.86 29.27
CA GLN A 182 -63.81 -23.08 28.63
C GLN A 182 -62.66 -24.02 28.23
N TRP A 183 -61.56 -23.46 27.72
CA TRP A 183 -60.36 -24.23 27.35
C TRP A 183 -59.74 -24.89 28.58
N THR A 184 -59.64 -24.19 29.71
CA THR A 184 -59.13 -24.81 30.95
C THR A 184 -60.04 -25.92 31.47
N GLN A 185 -61.37 -25.76 31.38
CA GLN A 185 -62.33 -26.80 31.73
C GLN A 185 -62.15 -28.03 30.85
N LEU A 186 -62.01 -27.84 29.53
CA LEU A 186 -61.72 -28.94 28.61
C LEU A 186 -60.46 -29.70 29.02
N TRP A 187 -59.35 -29.00 29.27
CA TRP A 187 -58.09 -29.65 29.61
C TRP A 187 -58.10 -30.31 30.99
N ASP A 188 -58.87 -29.79 31.95
CA ASP A 188 -59.13 -30.49 33.22
C ASP A 188 -59.73 -31.88 32.97
N HIS A 189 -60.65 -32.01 32.01
CA HIS A 189 -61.23 -33.27 31.58
C HIS A 189 -60.28 -34.15 30.76
N VAL A 190 -59.58 -33.58 29.78
CA VAL A 190 -58.63 -34.32 28.93
C VAL A 190 -57.55 -34.99 29.77
N LEU A 191 -56.95 -34.27 30.73
CA LEU A 191 -55.86 -34.81 31.56
C LEU A 191 -56.35 -35.78 32.65
N SER A 192 -57.64 -35.76 32.98
CA SER A 192 -58.23 -36.65 33.99
C SER A 192 -58.67 -38.02 33.44
N ASN A 193 -58.92 -38.08 32.14
CA ASN A 193 -59.38 -39.27 31.42
C ASN A 193 -58.21 -40.01 30.74
N GLU A 194 -58.55 -41.06 29.98
CA GLU A 194 -57.59 -41.84 29.20
C GLU A 194 -57.10 -41.07 27.95
N SER A 195 -55.96 -41.50 27.40
CA SER A 195 -55.28 -40.84 26.27
C SER A 195 -56.08 -40.73 24.97
N TYR A 196 -57.21 -41.42 24.86
CA TYR A 196 -58.10 -41.38 23.70
C TYR A 196 -59.30 -40.46 23.89
N PHE A 197 -59.48 -39.82 25.06
CA PHE A 197 -60.63 -38.99 25.37
C PHE A 197 -60.83 -37.84 24.36
N VAL A 198 -59.73 -37.29 23.84
CA VAL A 198 -59.74 -36.21 22.84
C VAL A 198 -60.45 -36.63 21.55
N ILE A 199 -60.36 -37.90 21.14
CA ILE A 199 -61.05 -38.43 19.95
C ILE A 199 -62.57 -38.28 20.13
N PHE A 200 -63.10 -38.71 21.27
CA PHE A 200 -64.52 -38.59 21.60
C PHE A 200 -64.97 -37.13 21.71
N PHE A 201 -64.11 -36.24 22.21
CA PHE A 201 -64.42 -34.82 22.27
C PHE A 201 -64.60 -34.21 20.88
N ILE A 202 -63.71 -34.54 19.93
CA ILE A 202 -63.80 -34.08 18.54
C ILE A 202 -65.10 -34.59 17.91
N VAL A 203 -65.44 -35.86 18.10
CA VAL A 203 -66.70 -36.44 17.58
C VAL A 203 -67.92 -35.75 18.19
N ALA A 204 -67.93 -35.53 19.51
CA ALA A 204 -69.02 -34.84 20.20
C ALA A 204 -69.18 -33.39 19.73
N TYR A 205 -68.07 -32.70 19.43
CA TYR A 205 -68.08 -31.35 18.87
C TYR A 205 -68.71 -31.32 17.47
N ASN A 206 -68.32 -32.25 16.60
CA ASN A 206 -68.90 -32.40 15.26
C ASN A 206 -70.41 -32.69 15.35
N ALA A 207 -70.82 -33.66 16.17
CA ALA A 207 -72.21 -34.00 16.40
C ALA A 207 -73.05 -32.83 16.96
N ALA A 208 -72.45 -32.00 17.82
CA ALA A 208 -73.10 -30.83 18.40
C ALA A 208 -73.42 -29.74 17.38
N HIS A 209 -72.60 -29.63 16.33
CA HIS A 209 -72.74 -28.60 15.31
C HIS A 209 -73.22 -29.16 13.96
N ARG A 210 -73.73 -30.40 13.93
CA ARG A 210 -74.14 -31.07 12.69
C ARG A 210 -75.05 -30.22 11.80
N ALA A 211 -75.99 -29.48 12.38
CA ALA A 211 -76.94 -28.66 11.62
C ALA A 211 -76.24 -27.51 10.89
N THR A 212 -75.32 -26.83 11.57
CA THR A 212 -74.50 -25.76 10.99
C THR A 212 -73.60 -26.31 9.89
N ILE A 213 -72.91 -27.41 10.18
CA ILE A 213 -71.97 -28.03 9.22
C ILE A 213 -72.71 -28.52 7.96
N MET A 214 -73.88 -29.14 8.11
CA MET A 214 -74.69 -29.58 6.97
C MET A 214 -75.19 -28.40 6.11
N SER A 215 -75.37 -27.21 6.71
CA SER A 215 -75.80 -26.00 6.01
C SER A 215 -74.68 -25.31 5.22
N CYS A 216 -73.41 -25.51 5.58
CA CYS A 216 -72.28 -25.03 4.77
C CYS A 216 -72.36 -25.64 3.37
N ALA A 217 -71.99 -24.91 2.32
CA ALA A 217 -72.01 -25.41 0.94
C ALA A 217 -70.65 -25.98 0.51
N THR A 218 -69.56 -25.43 1.03
CA THR A 218 -68.19 -25.70 0.57
C THR A 218 -67.28 -26.21 1.68
N GLU A 219 -66.19 -26.90 1.32
CA GLU A 219 -65.15 -27.33 2.26
C GLU A 219 -64.53 -26.13 3.00
N ALA A 220 -64.31 -25.02 2.29
CA ALA A 220 -63.74 -23.79 2.87
C ALA A 220 -64.64 -23.16 3.94
N GLU A 221 -65.96 -23.20 3.77
CA GLU A 221 -66.91 -22.76 4.80
C GLU A 221 -66.87 -23.65 6.04
N VAL A 222 -66.76 -24.97 5.84
CA VAL A 222 -66.61 -25.92 6.95
C VAL A 222 -65.28 -25.69 7.67
N GLU A 223 -64.19 -25.49 6.94
CA GLU A 223 -62.88 -25.18 7.52
C GLU A 223 -62.90 -23.87 8.32
N ALA A 224 -63.50 -22.81 7.78
CA ALA A 224 -63.68 -21.55 8.47
C ALA A 224 -64.43 -21.73 9.80
N PHE A 225 -65.52 -22.53 9.79
CA PHE A 225 -66.26 -22.85 11.00
C PHE A 225 -65.38 -23.51 12.09
N PHE A 226 -64.47 -24.42 11.72
CA PHE A 226 -63.57 -25.07 12.70
C PHE A 226 -62.42 -24.18 13.18
N ARG A 227 -62.14 -23.06 12.49
CA ARG A 227 -61.16 -22.06 12.92
C ARG A 227 -61.76 -21.00 13.85
N GLU A 228 -63.08 -20.85 13.85
CA GLU A 228 -63.78 -19.85 14.66
C GLU A 228 -64.16 -20.36 16.07
N PRO A 229 -64.28 -19.44 17.05
CA PRO A 229 -64.79 -19.78 18.38
C PRO A 229 -66.24 -20.24 18.33
N ALA A 230 -66.55 -21.39 18.95
CA ALA A 230 -67.91 -21.90 18.99
C ALA A 230 -68.74 -21.29 20.13
N LEU A 231 -69.98 -20.91 19.82
CA LEU A 231 -70.97 -20.42 20.78
C LEU A 231 -71.73 -21.58 21.46
N ILE A 232 -70.99 -22.52 22.04
CA ILE A 232 -71.57 -23.66 22.76
C ILE A 232 -71.03 -23.74 24.19
N SER A 233 -71.90 -24.15 25.11
CA SER A 233 -71.49 -24.44 26.49
C SER A 233 -70.57 -25.65 26.51
N ILE A 234 -69.34 -25.47 27.02
CA ILE A 234 -68.36 -26.53 27.19
C ILE A 234 -68.92 -27.69 28.04
N ASN A 235 -69.73 -27.41 29.06
CA ASN A 235 -70.38 -28.44 29.87
C ASN A 235 -71.33 -29.33 29.05
N LYS A 236 -72.06 -28.75 28.07
CA LYS A 236 -72.91 -29.53 27.17
C LYS A 236 -72.07 -30.42 26.25
N LEU A 237 -70.94 -29.91 25.74
CA LEU A 237 -70.00 -30.69 24.93
C LEU A 237 -69.36 -31.82 25.73
N LEU A 238 -68.89 -31.55 26.95
CA LEU A 238 -68.28 -32.55 27.83
C LEU A 238 -69.27 -33.64 28.21
N LYS A 239 -70.52 -33.29 28.53
CA LYS A 239 -71.58 -34.28 28.77
C LYS A 239 -71.77 -35.20 27.56
N ARG A 240 -71.89 -34.61 26.36
CA ARG A 240 -71.97 -35.39 25.11
C ARG A 240 -70.72 -36.23 24.87
N THR A 241 -69.54 -35.73 25.22
CA THR A 241 -68.28 -36.46 25.05
C THR A 241 -68.28 -37.75 25.88
N TYR A 242 -68.70 -37.66 27.15
CA TYR A 242 -68.88 -38.86 27.98
C TYR A 242 -69.97 -39.77 27.42
N ASP A 243 -71.10 -39.23 26.96
CA ASP A 243 -72.18 -40.03 26.35
C ASP A 243 -71.70 -40.79 25.11
N VAL A 244 -70.89 -40.17 24.24
CA VAL A 244 -70.29 -40.82 23.05
C VAL A 244 -69.31 -41.91 23.48
N MET A 245 -68.45 -41.61 24.45
CA MET A 245 -67.45 -42.58 24.94
C MET A 245 -68.11 -43.81 25.57
N ASP A 246 -69.15 -43.63 26.38
CA ASP A 246 -69.84 -44.72 27.08
C ASP A 246 -70.67 -45.59 26.13
N ARG A 247 -71.14 -45.03 25.01
CA ARG A 247 -71.93 -45.75 23.98
C ARG A 247 -71.09 -46.29 22.82
N CYS A 248 -69.78 -46.02 22.82
CA CYS A 248 -68.91 -46.41 21.72
C CYS A 248 -68.80 -47.94 21.61
N PRO A 249 -69.12 -48.53 20.45
CA PRO A 249 -68.99 -49.97 20.24
C PRO A 249 -67.54 -50.44 20.38
N GLU A 250 -67.36 -51.64 20.94
CA GLU A 250 -66.04 -52.22 21.22
C GLU A 250 -65.15 -52.35 19.96
N ASN A 251 -65.74 -52.66 18.80
CA ASN A 251 -65.01 -52.84 17.54
C ASN A 251 -64.38 -51.56 16.98
N VAL A 252 -64.90 -50.37 17.30
CA VAL A 252 -64.35 -49.08 16.85
C VAL A 252 -63.66 -48.31 17.97
N HIS A 253 -63.63 -48.86 19.19
CA HIS A 253 -63.18 -48.14 20.36
C HIS A 253 -61.65 -47.88 20.32
N PRO A 254 -61.18 -46.62 20.43
CA PRO A 254 -59.74 -46.28 20.33
C PRO A 254 -58.80 -46.95 21.35
N LYS A 255 -59.33 -47.42 22.49
CA LYS A 255 -58.59 -48.15 23.55
C LYS A 255 -57.75 -49.33 23.07
N TYR A 256 -58.13 -49.96 21.94
CA TYR A 256 -57.38 -51.09 21.38
C TYR A 256 -56.17 -50.67 20.55
N TYR A 257 -56.12 -49.40 20.12
CA TYR A 257 -55.07 -48.84 19.29
C TYR A 257 -54.10 -47.95 20.08
N MET A 258 -54.57 -47.34 21.18
CA MET A 258 -53.76 -46.46 22.02
C MET A 258 -53.29 -47.15 23.30
N LYS A 259 -52.05 -46.89 23.70
CA LYS A 259 -51.46 -47.47 24.92
C LYS A 259 -51.89 -46.68 26.17
N SER A 260 -51.86 -47.36 27.31
CA SER A 260 -52.04 -46.73 28.62
C SER A 260 -51.02 -45.63 28.89
N PHE A 261 -51.36 -44.76 29.82
CA PHE A 261 -50.54 -43.61 30.20
C PHE A 261 -49.08 -43.97 30.52
N VAL A 262 -48.15 -43.17 29.99
CA VAL A 262 -46.70 -43.24 30.20
C VAL A 262 -46.20 -41.91 30.74
N SER A 263 -45.55 -41.90 31.90
CA SER A 263 -44.95 -40.70 32.46
C SER A 263 -43.59 -40.37 31.82
N LEU A 264 -43.28 -39.08 31.75
CA LEU A 264 -42.06 -38.57 31.10
C LEU A 264 -40.77 -39.02 31.79
N GLY A 265 -40.84 -39.33 33.10
CA GLY A 265 -39.70 -39.81 33.90
C GLY A 265 -39.53 -41.33 33.98
N ALA A 266 -40.45 -42.12 33.40
CA ALA A 266 -40.43 -43.59 33.52
C ALA A 266 -39.50 -44.31 32.52
N GLY A 267 -38.51 -43.61 31.95
CA GLY A 267 -37.54 -44.12 30.99
C GLY A 267 -36.61 -45.18 31.61
N GLY A 268 -37.14 -46.38 31.84
CA GLY A 268 -36.41 -47.51 32.41
C GLY A 268 -37.27 -48.73 32.76
N VAL A 269 -38.60 -48.61 32.89
CA VAL A 269 -39.45 -49.76 33.22
C VAL A 269 -40.47 -50.00 32.12
N ALA A 270 -39.97 -50.38 30.94
CA ALA A 270 -40.78 -51.21 30.06
C ALA A 270 -41.07 -52.51 30.84
N LYS A 271 -42.30 -52.67 31.31
CA LYS A 271 -42.80 -53.95 31.82
C LYS A 271 -42.60 -54.96 30.68
N ARG A 272 -41.52 -55.74 30.74
CA ARG A 272 -41.43 -57.00 30.00
C ARG A 272 -42.67 -57.79 30.38
N THR A 273 -43.57 -57.96 29.44
CA THR A 273 -44.63 -58.96 29.54
C THR A 273 -43.94 -60.30 29.74
N ASN A 274 -44.15 -60.88 30.92
CA ASN A 274 -43.58 -62.16 31.31
C ASN A 274 -44.15 -63.24 30.39
N LEU A 275 -43.30 -63.77 29.52
CA LEU A 275 -43.41 -65.11 28.98
C LEU A 275 -42.05 -65.79 29.20
N ALA A 276 -42.09 -66.91 29.92
CA ALA A 276 -41.01 -67.84 30.26
C ALA A 276 -40.03 -67.45 31.40
N GLY A 277 -40.35 -67.98 32.60
CA GLY A 277 -39.52 -68.99 33.28
C GLY A 277 -38.09 -68.65 33.73
N HIS A 278 -37.88 -68.76 35.05
CA HIS A 278 -36.63 -69.14 35.73
C HIS A 278 -35.42 -68.20 35.66
N GLN A 279 -35.20 -67.46 36.75
CA GLN A 279 -34.07 -67.62 37.70
C GLN A 279 -34.05 -66.41 38.64
N ARG A 280 -34.22 -66.65 39.94
CA ARG A 280 -34.18 -65.61 40.98
C ARG A 280 -32.79 -65.60 41.59
N SER A 281 -31.86 -64.83 41.01
CA SER A 281 -30.62 -64.45 41.68
C SER A 281 -30.89 -63.22 42.55
N TYR A 282 -30.49 -63.29 43.81
CA TYR A 282 -30.54 -62.19 44.75
C TYR A 282 -29.37 -61.23 44.45
N GLU A 283 -29.64 -60.08 43.85
CA GLU A 283 -28.65 -59.00 43.67
C GLU A 283 -28.79 -57.91 44.76
N PRO A 284 -27.68 -57.22 45.13
CA PRO A 284 -27.62 -56.38 46.32
C PRO A 284 -28.38 -55.06 46.14
N ASN A 285 -29.09 -54.63 47.19
CA ASN A 285 -29.89 -53.40 47.29
C ASN A 285 -29.17 -52.08 46.95
N GLN A 286 -27.85 -52.06 46.75
CA GLN A 286 -27.07 -50.86 46.43
C GLN A 286 -27.04 -50.54 44.92
N ALA A 287 -27.13 -51.54 44.04
CA ALA A 287 -27.20 -51.32 42.58
C ALA A 287 -28.55 -50.71 42.17
N ARG A 288 -29.66 -51.16 42.79
CA ARG A 288 -31.00 -50.59 42.60
C ARG A 288 -31.07 -49.08 42.87
N LYS A 289 -30.40 -48.60 43.93
CA LYS A 289 -30.37 -47.16 44.26
C LYS A 289 -29.58 -46.33 43.24
N ARG A 290 -28.53 -46.90 42.62
CA ARG A 290 -27.77 -46.22 41.56
C ARG A 290 -28.56 -46.16 40.24
N ASP A 291 -29.25 -47.23 39.87
CA ASP A 291 -30.07 -47.27 38.67
C ASP A 291 -31.36 -46.45 38.80
N GLU A 292 -31.98 -46.37 39.99
CA GLU A 292 -33.10 -45.45 40.26
C GLU A 292 -32.70 -43.98 40.14
N ASN A 293 -31.50 -43.61 40.61
CA ASN A 293 -30.97 -42.25 40.43
C ASN A 293 -30.58 -41.96 38.98
N ARG A 294 -30.14 -42.97 38.21
CA ARG A 294 -29.79 -42.82 36.79
C ARG A 294 -31.02 -42.75 35.88
N ALA A 295 -32.09 -43.50 36.18
CA ALA A 295 -33.38 -43.41 35.49
C ALA A 295 -34.09 -42.07 35.76
N ARG A 296 -33.86 -41.45 36.92
CA ARG A 296 -34.25 -40.05 37.19
C ARG A 296 -33.41 -39.02 36.44
N SER A 297 -32.32 -39.40 35.77
CA SER A 297 -31.37 -38.46 35.17
C SER A 297 -31.63 -38.16 33.70
N THR A 298 -32.67 -38.71 33.05
CA THR A 298 -32.95 -38.42 31.64
C THR A 298 -34.44 -38.58 31.34
N TYR A 299 -35.01 -37.67 30.54
CA TYR A 299 -36.38 -37.83 30.03
C TYR A 299 -36.50 -39.07 29.13
N SER A 300 -37.64 -39.76 29.21
CA SER A 300 -37.97 -40.87 28.29
C SER A 300 -37.75 -40.44 26.84
N LYS A 301 -37.14 -41.30 26.02
CA LYS A 301 -36.96 -41.00 24.60
C LYS A 301 -38.31 -41.04 23.88
N PHE A 302 -38.62 -40.01 23.11
CA PHE A 302 -39.75 -40.05 22.18
C PHE A 302 -39.38 -40.97 21.00
N SER A 303 -40.22 -41.96 20.67
CA SER A 303 -39.89 -42.98 19.67
C SER A 303 -41.02 -43.30 18.69
N ASN A 304 -42.18 -42.65 18.80
CA ASN A 304 -43.34 -42.93 17.96
C ASN A 304 -43.27 -42.16 16.63
N PHE A 305 -42.16 -42.26 15.91
CA PHE A 305 -41.96 -41.62 14.61
C PHE A 305 -40.90 -42.33 13.76
N PRO A 306 -40.88 -42.12 12.43
CA PRO A 306 -39.90 -42.72 11.53
C PRO A 306 -38.50 -42.11 11.72
N LYS A 307 -37.75 -42.60 12.71
CA LYS A 307 -36.47 -42.02 13.12
C LYS A 307 -35.46 -41.87 11.97
N GLN A 308 -35.35 -42.87 11.09
CA GLN A 308 -34.42 -42.80 9.95
C GLN A 308 -34.73 -41.62 9.02
N PHE A 309 -36.01 -41.40 8.67
CA PHE A 309 -36.40 -40.29 7.81
C PHE A 309 -36.17 -38.93 8.47
N VAL A 310 -36.50 -38.83 9.75
CA VAL A 310 -36.28 -37.60 10.54
C VAL A 310 -34.79 -37.30 10.63
N ASP A 311 -33.95 -38.29 10.95
CA ASP A 311 -32.49 -38.14 11.06
C ASP A 311 -31.86 -37.73 9.71
N THR A 312 -32.31 -38.31 8.59
CA THR A 312 -31.86 -37.91 7.25
C THR A 312 -32.18 -36.45 6.96
N ARG A 313 -33.43 -36.02 7.21
CA ARG A 313 -33.83 -34.61 7.00
C ARG A 313 -33.06 -33.65 7.88
N VAL A 314 -32.79 -34.01 9.15
CA VAL A 314 -31.93 -33.21 10.03
C VAL A 314 -30.54 -33.05 9.42
N GLY A 315 -29.94 -34.14 8.94
CA GLY A 315 -28.64 -34.10 8.27
C GLY A 315 -28.63 -33.26 6.99
N GLU A 316 -29.69 -33.31 6.19
CA GLU A 316 -29.88 -32.46 5.00
C GLU A 316 -29.96 -30.98 5.39
N MET A 317 -30.76 -30.63 6.39
CA MET A 317 -30.89 -29.26 6.89
C MET A 317 -29.57 -28.72 7.45
N ASP A 318 -28.84 -29.52 8.22
CA ASP A 318 -27.53 -29.14 8.77
C ASP A 318 -26.50 -28.94 7.65
N SER A 319 -26.51 -29.79 6.62
CA SER A 319 -25.66 -29.65 5.43
C SER A 319 -25.99 -28.37 4.65
N LEU A 320 -27.27 -28.09 4.43
CA LEU A 320 -27.72 -26.86 3.76
C LEU A 320 -27.31 -25.61 4.54
N LYS A 321 -27.46 -25.63 5.87
CA LYS A 321 -27.04 -24.53 6.72
C LYS A 321 -25.53 -24.32 6.68
N ALA A 322 -24.75 -25.39 6.76
CA ALA A 322 -23.29 -25.29 6.63
C ALA A 322 -22.86 -24.78 5.25
N GLN A 323 -23.59 -25.11 4.18
CA GLN A 323 -23.36 -24.53 2.84
C GLN A 323 -23.70 -23.04 2.81
N GLN A 324 -24.82 -22.63 3.41
CA GLN A 324 -25.21 -21.23 3.49
C GLN A 324 -24.18 -20.39 4.25
N GLU A 325 -23.73 -20.84 5.42
CA GLU A 325 -22.69 -20.15 6.21
C GLU A 325 -21.37 -20.01 5.42
N ARG A 326 -21.01 -21.03 4.62
CA ARG A 326 -19.83 -20.96 3.73
C ARG A 326 -20.02 -19.92 2.62
N LEU A 327 -21.21 -19.84 2.04
CA LEU A 327 -21.53 -18.85 1.00
C LEU A 327 -21.51 -17.43 1.58
N GLU A 328 -22.12 -17.23 2.75
CA GLU A 328 -22.11 -15.95 3.47
C GLU A 328 -20.68 -15.51 3.82
N ALA A 329 -19.86 -16.41 4.36
CA ALA A 329 -18.45 -16.12 4.62
C ALA A 329 -17.70 -15.73 3.34
N LYS A 330 -17.97 -16.42 2.21
CA LYS A 330 -17.38 -16.07 0.92
C LYS A 330 -17.82 -14.69 0.44
N ILE A 331 -19.10 -14.34 0.58
CA ILE A 331 -19.62 -13.00 0.25
C ILE A 331 -18.82 -11.94 1.03
N VAL A 332 -18.68 -12.09 2.35
CA VAL A 332 -17.91 -11.15 3.18
C VAL A 332 -16.45 -11.01 2.71
N THR A 333 -15.81 -12.11 2.31
CA THR A 333 -14.43 -12.04 1.78
C THR A 333 -14.36 -11.32 0.42
N MET A 334 -15.35 -11.54 -0.46
CA MET A 334 -15.43 -10.86 -1.74
C MET A 334 -15.69 -9.36 -1.57
N GLU A 335 -16.59 -8.98 -0.66
CA GLU A 335 -16.87 -7.57 -0.33
C GLU A 335 -15.62 -6.85 0.21
N LYS A 336 -14.84 -7.51 1.08
CA LYS A 336 -13.57 -6.97 1.56
C LYS A 336 -12.56 -6.77 0.43
N LEU A 337 -12.47 -7.73 -0.49
CA LEU A 337 -11.58 -7.64 -1.65
C LEU A 337 -12.02 -6.51 -2.58
N GLU A 338 -13.31 -6.40 -2.85
CA GLU A 338 -13.90 -5.32 -3.65
C GLU A 338 -13.60 -3.95 -3.03
N HIS A 339 -13.80 -3.80 -1.72
CA HIS A 339 -13.48 -2.57 -1.02
C HIS A 339 -11.98 -2.22 -1.10
N SER A 340 -11.10 -3.21 -0.95
CA SER A 340 -9.65 -3.03 -1.11
C SER A 340 -9.25 -2.61 -2.53
N LEU A 341 -9.86 -3.21 -3.55
CA LEU A 341 -9.63 -2.85 -4.95
C LEU A 341 -10.11 -1.42 -5.25
N LYS A 342 -11.31 -1.06 -4.80
CA LYS A 342 -11.85 0.31 -4.93
C LYS A 342 -10.96 1.34 -4.26
N LYS A 343 -10.45 1.04 -3.05
CA LYS A 343 -9.52 1.92 -2.33
C LYS A 343 -8.23 2.11 -3.12
N ARG A 344 -7.59 1.03 -3.58
CA ARG A 344 -6.36 1.13 -4.39
C ARG A 344 -6.56 1.90 -5.69
N LEU A 345 -7.69 1.71 -6.36
CA LEU A 345 -8.03 2.47 -7.57
C LEU A 345 -8.15 3.97 -7.25
N MET A 346 -8.84 4.33 -6.18
CA MET A 346 -9.01 5.72 -5.74
C MET A 346 -7.66 6.36 -5.39
N ASP A 347 -6.84 5.68 -4.59
CA ASP A 347 -5.50 6.14 -4.22
C ASP A 347 -4.62 6.33 -5.47
N GLY A 348 -4.70 5.41 -6.44
CA GLY A 348 -3.99 5.50 -7.71
C GLY A 348 -4.43 6.69 -8.58
N LEU A 349 -5.74 6.96 -8.68
CA LEU A 349 -6.27 8.11 -9.41
C LEU A 349 -5.84 9.44 -8.79
N VAL A 350 -5.84 9.53 -7.45
CA VAL A 350 -5.36 10.72 -6.73
C VAL A 350 -3.87 10.95 -6.99
N GLN A 351 -3.06 9.88 -6.98
CA GLN A 351 -1.63 9.98 -7.28
C GLN A 351 -1.39 10.42 -8.72
N GLU A 352 -2.09 9.84 -9.70
CA GLU A 352 -1.95 10.21 -11.11
C GLU A 352 -2.30 11.69 -11.34
N GLU A 353 -3.36 12.19 -10.71
CA GLU A 353 -3.72 13.60 -10.77
C GLU A 353 -2.65 14.49 -10.12
N HIS A 354 -2.12 14.09 -8.98
CA HIS A 354 -1.02 14.80 -8.32
C HIS A 354 0.23 14.88 -9.20
N ASP A 355 0.66 13.75 -9.77
CA ASP A 355 1.84 13.68 -10.64
C ASP A 355 1.65 14.53 -11.90
N LYS A 356 0.43 14.54 -12.47
CA LYS A 356 0.11 15.41 -13.61
C LYS A 356 0.25 16.89 -13.24
N ARG A 357 -0.29 17.30 -12.08
CA ARG A 357 -0.14 18.68 -11.59
C ARG A 357 1.31 19.05 -11.33
N MET A 358 2.11 18.13 -10.78
CA MET A 358 3.55 18.34 -10.55
C MET A 358 4.30 18.53 -11.87
N ARG A 359 4.04 17.69 -12.88
CA ARG A 359 4.64 17.86 -14.22
C ARG A 359 4.28 19.20 -14.85
N GLU A 360 3.03 19.63 -14.75
CA GLU A 360 2.60 20.95 -15.26
C GLU A 360 3.35 22.11 -14.57
N VAL A 361 3.64 21.97 -13.27
CA VAL A 361 4.42 22.95 -12.51
C VAL A 361 5.90 22.91 -12.92
N GLU A 362 6.49 21.72 -13.08
CA GLU A 362 7.87 21.56 -13.55
C GLU A 362 8.09 22.19 -14.92
N THR A 363 7.20 21.94 -15.89
CA THR A 363 7.30 22.55 -17.23
C THR A 363 7.26 24.08 -17.15
N LYS A 364 6.39 24.66 -16.32
CA LYS A 364 6.34 26.11 -16.10
C LYS A 364 7.62 26.65 -15.48
N TYR A 365 8.25 25.91 -14.56
CA TYR A 365 9.54 26.30 -13.98
C TYR A 365 10.68 26.20 -14.98
N GLU A 366 10.71 25.16 -15.82
CA GLU A 366 11.70 25.02 -16.89
C GLU A 366 11.61 26.17 -17.90
N GLU A 367 10.38 26.53 -18.31
CA GLU A 367 10.13 27.69 -19.17
C GLU A 367 10.62 28.99 -18.50
N ALA A 368 10.30 29.21 -17.22
CA ALA A 368 10.75 30.38 -16.48
C ALA A 368 12.29 30.45 -16.38
N LEU A 369 12.94 29.33 -16.05
CA LEU A 369 14.40 29.23 -15.99
C LEU A 369 15.03 29.53 -17.36
N ALA A 370 14.50 28.98 -18.45
CA ALA A 370 15.01 29.24 -19.79
C ALA A 370 14.91 30.73 -20.17
N THR A 371 13.79 31.40 -19.83
CA THR A 371 13.67 32.85 -20.07
C THR A 371 14.66 33.67 -19.24
N GLU A 372 14.91 33.26 -18.00
CA GLU A 372 15.87 33.93 -17.12
C GLU A 372 17.31 33.69 -17.57
N GLU A 373 17.65 32.48 -18.01
CA GLU A 373 18.95 32.16 -18.61
C GLU A 373 19.21 32.98 -19.88
N GLN A 374 18.19 33.13 -20.75
CA GLN A 374 18.27 34.02 -21.91
C GLN A 374 18.52 35.47 -21.50
N ARG A 375 17.83 35.96 -20.46
CA ARG A 375 18.03 37.31 -19.90
C ARG A 375 19.47 37.50 -19.41
N ILE A 376 19.99 36.56 -18.61
CA ILE A 376 21.37 36.59 -18.09
C ILE A 376 22.37 36.52 -19.24
N ALA A 377 22.14 35.68 -20.25
CA ALA A 377 23.01 35.57 -21.42
C ALA A 377 23.07 36.89 -22.20
N MET A 378 21.94 37.58 -22.37
CA MET A 378 21.89 38.90 -23.01
C MET A 378 22.65 39.95 -22.18
N GLN A 379 22.46 39.98 -20.86
CA GLN A 379 23.21 40.85 -19.96
C GLN A 379 24.72 40.60 -20.03
N ARG A 380 25.16 39.33 -20.05
CA ARG A 380 26.58 38.96 -20.22
C ARG A 380 27.16 39.46 -21.55
N LYS A 381 26.41 39.35 -22.65
CA LYS A 381 26.82 39.88 -23.97
C LYS A 381 26.97 41.41 -23.92
N LEU A 382 26.03 42.12 -23.31
CA LEU A 382 26.09 43.57 -23.17
C LEU A 382 27.31 44.00 -22.34
N LEU A 383 27.58 43.30 -21.23
CA LEU A 383 28.71 43.59 -20.36
C LEU A 383 30.05 43.33 -21.06
N LEU A 384 30.14 42.27 -21.88
CA LEU A 384 31.31 42.01 -22.74
C LEU A 384 31.54 43.12 -23.76
N LEU A 385 30.48 43.63 -24.40
CA LEU A 385 30.57 44.76 -25.32
C LEU A 385 31.05 46.02 -24.59
N HIS A 386 30.51 46.31 -23.41
CA HIS A 386 30.94 47.44 -22.58
C HIS A 386 32.42 47.32 -22.17
N LYS A 387 32.86 46.14 -21.74
CA LYS A 387 34.27 45.87 -21.43
C LYS A 387 35.19 46.01 -22.64
N LYS A 388 34.71 45.67 -23.85
CA LYS A 388 35.45 45.92 -25.08
C LYS A 388 35.58 47.42 -25.34
N HIS A 389 34.47 48.16 -25.25
CA HIS A 389 34.47 49.61 -25.45
C HIS A 389 35.41 50.34 -24.49
N LEU A 390 35.42 49.96 -23.21
CA LEU A 390 36.36 50.52 -22.23
C LEU A 390 37.82 50.24 -22.58
N ARG A 391 38.15 49.02 -23.07
CA ARG A 391 39.50 48.70 -23.54
C ARG A 391 39.89 49.51 -24.77
N ASP A 392 38.96 49.71 -25.70
CA ASP A 392 39.21 50.50 -26.91
C ASP A 392 39.47 51.97 -26.52
N GLN A 393 38.70 52.54 -25.60
CA GLN A 393 38.94 53.88 -25.04
C GLN A 393 40.28 54.00 -24.31
N GLU A 394 40.64 53.00 -23.49
CA GLU A 394 41.94 52.97 -22.80
C GLU A 394 43.12 52.94 -23.79
N ASN A 395 43.01 52.11 -24.85
CA ASN A 395 44.00 52.03 -25.91
C ASN A 395 44.13 53.35 -26.69
N GLU A 396 43.01 54.01 -26.98
CA GLU A 396 43.00 55.32 -27.65
C GLU A 396 43.69 56.39 -26.81
N ALA A 397 43.35 56.48 -25.52
CA ALA A 397 44.01 57.40 -24.58
C ALA A 397 45.52 57.12 -24.46
N LEU A 398 45.93 55.84 -24.47
CA LEU A 398 47.34 55.44 -24.45
C LEU A 398 48.08 55.84 -25.73
N LEU A 399 47.45 55.68 -26.90
CA LEU A 399 47.98 56.12 -28.19
C LEU A 399 48.11 57.65 -28.25
N GLU A 400 47.11 58.39 -27.80
CA GLU A 400 47.14 59.85 -27.72
C GLU A 400 48.29 60.33 -26.82
N SER A 401 48.45 59.73 -25.64
CA SER A 401 49.56 60.01 -24.72
C SER A 401 50.93 59.75 -25.37
N ARG A 402 51.09 58.60 -26.05
CA ARG A 402 52.32 58.26 -26.78
C ARG A 402 52.61 59.26 -27.91
N ASN A 403 51.60 59.63 -28.68
CA ASN A 403 51.73 60.61 -29.76
C ASN A 403 52.09 62.01 -29.23
N ALA A 404 51.49 62.43 -28.11
CA ALA A 404 51.84 63.68 -27.44
C ALA A 404 53.31 63.68 -26.98
N GLN A 405 53.79 62.55 -26.43
CA GLN A 405 55.19 62.42 -26.03
C GLN A 405 56.16 62.47 -27.22
N LEU A 406 55.82 61.80 -28.33
CA LEU A 406 56.59 61.89 -29.57
C LEU A 406 56.64 63.33 -30.09
N ARG A 407 55.51 64.05 -30.11
CA ARG A 407 55.47 65.47 -30.50
C ARG A 407 56.37 66.34 -29.62
N LYS A 408 56.34 66.13 -28.30
CA LYS A 408 57.24 66.84 -27.36
C LYS A 408 58.71 66.55 -27.66
N ASN A 409 59.07 65.29 -27.91
CA ASN A 409 60.45 64.91 -28.22
C ASN A 409 60.92 65.48 -29.57
N THR A 410 60.06 65.48 -30.60
CA THR A 410 60.36 66.10 -31.89
C THR A 410 60.57 67.61 -31.73
N ALA A 411 59.68 68.29 -31.01
CA ALA A 411 59.81 69.72 -30.73
C ALA A 411 61.11 70.04 -29.95
N ALA A 412 61.51 69.19 -29.00
CA ALA A 412 62.78 69.34 -28.28
C ALA A 412 63.99 69.19 -29.23
N ARG A 413 63.98 68.20 -30.13
CA ARG A 413 65.05 68.02 -31.13
C ARG A 413 65.10 69.17 -32.15
N GLU A 414 63.96 69.69 -32.57
CA GLU A 414 63.91 70.89 -33.42
C GLU A 414 64.50 72.11 -32.71
N PHE A 415 64.23 72.28 -31.41
CA PHE A 415 64.84 73.32 -30.59
C PHE A 415 66.36 73.15 -30.45
N GLU A 416 66.85 71.92 -30.28
CA GLU A 416 68.29 71.63 -30.27
C GLU A 416 68.95 71.93 -31.64
N LEU A 417 68.34 71.50 -32.74
CA LEU A 417 68.81 71.76 -34.10
C LEU A 417 68.89 73.26 -34.42
N THR A 418 67.86 74.02 -34.04
CA THR A 418 67.85 75.48 -34.23
C THR A 418 68.92 76.17 -33.38
N THR A 419 69.22 75.65 -32.19
CA THR A 419 70.30 76.14 -31.34
C THR A 419 71.67 75.88 -31.98
N LEU A 420 71.92 74.66 -32.49
CA LEU A 420 73.16 74.30 -33.19
C LEU A 420 73.36 75.08 -34.49
N LEU A 421 72.30 75.32 -35.26
CA LEU A 421 72.38 76.16 -36.45
C LEU A 421 72.81 77.60 -36.10
N ARG A 422 72.30 78.14 -34.99
CA ARG A 422 72.67 79.48 -34.52
C ARG A 422 74.15 79.53 -34.11
N THR A 423 74.67 78.50 -33.42
CA THR A 423 76.09 78.46 -33.04
C THR A 423 77.01 78.35 -34.25
N LEU A 424 76.68 77.51 -35.23
CA LEU A 424 77.44 77.40 -36.48
C LEU A 424 77.44 78.70 -37.30
N GLN A 425 76.30 79.40 -37.34
CA GLN A 425 76.25 80.72 -37.99
C GLN A 425 77.15 81.74 -37.31
N HIS A 426 77.21 81.74 -35.97
CA HIS A 426 78.13 82.59 -35.23
C HIS A 426 79.59 82.22 -35.45
N GLU A 427 79.95 80.94 -35.47
CA GLU A 427 81.32 80.48 -35.79
C GLU A 427 81.73 80.91 -37.20
N ARG A 428 80.88 80.70 -38.20
CA ARG A 428 81.14 81.12 -39.58
C ARG A 428 81.38 82.63 -39.69
N GLN A 429 80.57 83.46 -39.01
CA GLN A 429 80.78 84.91 -38.97
C GLN A 429 82.13 85.27 -38.34
N ARG A 430 82.55 84.53 -37.31
CA ARG A 430 83.83 84.75 -36.64
C ARG A 430 85.02 84.42 -37.54
N GLU A 431 84.96 83.28 -38.24
CA GLU A 431 85.98 82.89 -39.21
C GLU A 431 86.09 83.88 -40.37
N GLU A 432 84.97 84.43 -40.84
CA GLU A 432 84.92 85.46 -41.87
C GLU A 432 85.59 86.77 -41.40
N THR A 433 85.38 87.18 -40.13
CA THR A 433 86.09 88.34 -39.56
C THR A 433 87.59 88.11 -39.40
N ASP A 434 88.02 86.90 -39.03
CA ASP A 434 89.43 86.57 -38.87
C ASP A 434 90.17 86.55 -40.22
N LEU A 435 89.52 86.07 -41.29
CA LEU A 435 90.04 86.09 -42.66
C LEU A 435 90.25 87.53 -43.18
N MET A 436 89.30 88.42 -42.93
CA MET A 436 89.43 89.84 -43.29
C MET A 436 90.64 90.51 -42.61
N SER A 437 90.86 90.23 -41.32
CA SER A 437 92.01 90.77 -40.58
C SER A 437 93.34 90.26 -41.14
N ALA A 438 93.43 89.00 -41.56
CA ALA A 438 94.65 88.44 -42.15
C ALA A 438 94.97 89.05 -43.52
N GLU A 439 93.96 89.44 -44.30
CA GLU A 439 94.14 90.04 -45.62
C GLU A 439 94.71 91.48 -45.54
N GLU A 440 94.28 92.27 -44.56
CA GLU A 440 94.81 93.62 -44.30
C GLU A 440 96.28 93.58 -43.85
N ASP A 441 96.66 92.55 -43.11
CA ASP A 441 98.02 92.31 -42.60
C ASP A 441 99.02 91.99 -43.74
N MET A 442 98.56 91.32 -44.81
CA MET A 442 99.39 91.02 -45.98
C MET A 442 99.68 92.28 -46.81
N LYS A 443 98.71 93.18 -46.98
CA LYS A 443 98.90 94.43 -47.73
C LYS A 443 99.93 95.37 -47.07
N HIS A 444 100.00 95.39 -45.74
CA HIS A 444 100.98 96.19 -45.02
C HIS A 444 102.43 95.71 -45.22
N ARG A 445 102.64 94.40 -45.43
CA ARG A 445 103.97 93.81 -45.63
C ARG A 445 104.52 94.04 -47.04
N GLU A 446 103.68 94.10 -48.06
CA GLU A 446 104.09 94.42 -49.44
C GLU A 446 104.58 95.87 -49.60
N MET A 447 103.95 96.82 -48.92
CA MET A 447 104.34 98.24 -48.99
C MET A 447 105.73 98.49 -48.39
N ALA A 448 106.11 97.72 -47.37
CA ALA A 448 107.42 97.83 -46.71
C ALA A 448 108.59 97.27 -47.57
N LEU A 449 108.31 96.38 -48.53
CA LEU A 449 109.32 95.77 -49.40
C LEU A 449 109.75 96.67 -50.57
N MET A 450 108.93 97.63 -50.99
CA MET A 450 109.24 98.56 -52.10
C MET A 450 110.30 99.63 -51.75
N THR A 451 110.55 99.91 -50.47
CA THR A 451 111.42 101.03 -50.05
C THR A 451 112.92 100.67 -49.96
N ARG A 452 113.31 99.38 -50.07
CA ARG A 452 114.66 98.90 -49.66
C ARG A 452 115.68 98.66 -50.79
N LEU A 453 115.41 99.08 -52.04
CA LEU A 453 116.23 98.73 -53.23
C LEU A 453 117.16 99.84 -53.81
N TYR A 454 117.52 100.92 -53.09
CA TYR A 454 118.34 102.03 -53.66
C TYR A 454 119.81 102.20 -53.20
N SER A 455 120.45 101.25 -52.51
CA SER A 455 121.94 101.21 -52.34
C SER A 455 122.34 99.89 -51.67
N GLY A 456 123.45 99.19 -51.94
CA GLY A 456 124.63 99.39 -52.78
C GLY A 456 125.83 98.64 -52.15
N THR A 457 126.20 97.47 -52.71
CA THR A 457 127.48 96.68 -52.63
C THR A 457 127.98 96.20 -51.23
N ASN A 458 128.63 95.05 -51.00
CA ASN A 458 129.52 94.21 -51.80
C ASN A 458 129.73 92.81 -51.13
N THR A 459 130.37 91.89 -51.87
CA THR A 459 131.05 90.61 -51.52
C THR A 459 130.20 89.32 -51.34
N LYS A 460 130.24 88.38 -52.33
CA LYS A 460 131.13 87.19 -52.51
C LYS A 460 130.69 85.99 -51.64
N LEU A 461 130.67 84.71 -52.02
CA LEU A 461 130.97 83.89 -53.20
C LEU A 461 130.36 82.48 -52.91
N VAL A 462 129.73 81.85 -53.91
CA VAL A 462 129.80 80.41 -54.31
C VAL A 462 129.80 79.32 -53.22
N ASP A 463 128.80 78.41 -53.23
CA ASP A 463 129.05 77.01 -53.63
C ASP A 463 127.77 76.31 -54.12
N ASP A 464 127.98 75.50 -55.12
CA ASP A 464 127.08 74.95 -56.12
C ASP A 464 126.95 73.44 -55.85
N ARG A 465 125.75 72.86 -55.88
CA ARG A 465 125.60 71.39 -56.01
C ARG A 465 124.21 70.99 -56.51
N SER A 466 124.27 70.50 -57.75
CA SER A 466 123.29 69.91 -58.65
C SER A 466 122.07 69.21 -58.01
N LEU A 467 120.91 69.51 -58.59
CA LEU A 467 119.56 68.97 -58.33
C LEU A 467 119.50 67.43 -58.32
N GLU A 468 120.48 66.76 -58.92
CA GLU A 468 120.63 65.30 -59.00
C GLU A 468 120.91 64.64 -57.63
N GLN A 469 121.61 65.35 -56.73
CA GLN A 469 121.91 64.84 -55.38
C GLN A 469 120.68 64.76 -54.46
N ARG A 470 119.63 65.56 -54.70
CA ARG A 470 118.39 65.50 -53.91
C ARG A 470 117.52 64.30 -54.30
N TYR A 471 117.48 63.96 -55.58
CA TYR A 471 116.76 62.77 -56.06
C TYR A 471 117.49 61.47 -55.69
N GLN A 472 118.82 61.44 -55.74
CA GLN A 472 119.59 60.29 -55.26
C GLN A 472 119.45 60.04 -53.74
N GLN A 473 119.39 61.09 -52.92
CA GLN A 473 119.13 60.93 -51.48
C GLN A 473 117.73 60.40 -51.18
N ALA A 474 116.71 60.84 -51.93
CA ALA A 474 115.34 60.34 -51.78
C ALA A 474 115.22 58.85 -52.19
N ILE A 475 115.89 58.45 -53.28
CA ILE A 475 115.93 57.05 -53.74
C ILE A 475 116.66 56.16 -52.73
N GLN A 476 117.80 56.60 -52.17
CA GLN A 476 118.52 55.85 -51.12
C GLN A 476 117.72 55.73 -49.81
N GLN A 477 116.95 56.75 -49.43
CA GLN A 477 116.09 56.66 -48.24
C GLN A 477 114.96 55.63 -48.43
N LEU A 478 114.35 55.58 -49.62
CA LEU A 478 113.31 54.61 -49.94
C LEU A 478 113.85 53.17 -50.07
N ASP A 479 115.05 52.97 -50.65
CA ASP A 479 115.71 51.66 -50.69
C ASP A 479 116.11 51.16 -49.29
N ARG A 480 116.57 52.05 -48.40
CA ARG A 480 116.83 51.70 -46.98
C ARG A 480 115.55 51.31 -46.23
N GLN A 481 114.43 52.00 -46.46
CA GLN A 481 113.15 51.63 -45.85
C GLN A 481 112.64 50.27 -46.38
N LYS A 482 112.88 49.97 -47.66
CA LYS A 482 112.58 48.66 -48.25
C LYS A 482 113.44 47.55 -47.65
N GLN A 483 114.75 47.73 -47.51
CA GLN A 483 115.64 46.74 -46.87
C GLN A 483 115.25 46.48 -45.41
N LYS A 484 114.92 47.52 -44.65
CA LYS A 484 114.51 47.38 -43.24
C LYS A 484 113.24 46.54 -43.07
N LEU A 485 112.30 46.64 -44.02
CA LEU A 485 111.09 45.80 -44.04
C LEU A 485 111.38 44.33 -44.42
N TYR A 486 112.39 44.06 -45.27
CA TYR A 486 112.84 42.70 -45.54
C TYR A 486 113.54 42.07 -44.32
N GLU A 487 114.37 42.84 -43.58
CA GLU A 487 114.97 42.40 -42.31
C GLU A 487 113.92 42.12 -41.22
N ASP A 488 112.87 42.95 -41.13
CA ASP A 488 111.78 42.75 -40.16
C ASP A 488 110.91 41.52 -40.50
N ILE A 489 110.77 41.16 -41.78
CA ILE A 489 110.14 39.89 -42.21
C ILE A 489 111.03 38.70 -41.80
N GLU A 490 112.35 38.79 -41.99
CA GLU A 490 113.32 37.75 -41.63
C GLU A 490 113.40 37.50 -40.11
N ARG A 491 113.24 38.55 -39.30
CA ARG A 491 113.15 38.44 -37.83
C ARG A 491 111.88 37.76 -37.33
N VAL A 492 110.78 37.87 -38.07
CA VAL A 492 109.49 37.26 -37.70
C VAL A 492 109.43 35.78 -38.11
N THR A 493 110.20 35.36 -39.12
CA THR A 493 110.24 33.98 -39.63
C THR A 493 111.29 33.09 -38.96
N TYR A 494 112.33 33.63 -38.32
CA TYR A 494 113.45 32.84 -37.75
C TYR A 494 113.23 32.26 -36.34
N TYR A 495 112.17 32.64 -35.62
CA TYR A 495 111.88 32.14 -34.25
C TYR A 495 110.95 30.91 -34.19
N ASP A 496 110.61 30.28 -35.33
CA ASP A 496 109.61 29.20 -35.40
C ASP A 496 110.24 27.80 -35.61
N THR A 497 111.50 27.57 -35.24
CA THR A 497 112.17 26.27 -35.52
C THR A 497 113.23 25.85 -34.50
N SER A 498 112.94 25.82 -33.19
CA SER A 498 113.75 24.99 -32.28
C SER A 498 113.05 24.68 -30.93
N HIS A 499 112.86 23.37 -30.65
CA HIS A 499 112.63 22.70 -29.35
C HIS A 499 111.23 22.85 -28.68
N GLY A 500 110.41 21.82 -28.46
CA GLY A 500 110.58 20.37 -28.52
C GLY A 500 110.82 19.74 -27.13
N TYR A 501 109.96 18.78 -26.75
CA TYR A 501 109.99 17.80 -25.63
C TYR A 501 109.31 18.21 -24.31
N SER A 502 108.16 17.60 -23.93
CA SER A 502 107.95 16.25 -23.30
C SER A 502 108.12 16.34 -21.77
N SER A 503 107.34 15.76 -20.84
CA SER A 503 106.51 14.55 -20.79
C SER A 503 105.74 14.53 -19.45
N ALA A 504 104.61 13.78 -19.38
CA ALA A 504 104.19 12.84 -18.32
C ALA A 504 104.20 13.23 -16.81
N LEU A 505 103.37 12.72 -15.89
CA LEU A 505 102.14 11.93 -15.80
C LEU A 505 101.89 11.74 -14.27
N PHE A 506 100.62 11.64 -13.87
CA PHE A 506 100.06 11.08 -12.62
C PHE A 506 100.23 11.79 -11.24
N ASP A 507 99.11 12.39 -10.83
CA ASP A 507 98.21 11.98 -9.72
C ASP A 507 98.35 12.53 -8.29
N ASN A 508 97.16 12.84 -7.78
CA ASN A 508 96.68 13.04 -6.41
C ASN A 508 97.17 14.21 -5.56
N GLY A 509 96.21 15.03 -5.14
CA GLY A 509 96.35 15.90 -3.98
C GLY A 509 95.47 17.13 -4.04
N SER A 510 94.41 17.15 -3.23
CA SER A 510 93.45 18.22 -3.06
C SER A 510 94.06 19.59 -2.71
N ASN A 511 93.33 20.61 -3.18
CA ASN A 511 93.10 21.93 -2.59
C ASN A 511 94.00 23.13 -2.97
N ASP A 512 93.29 24.21 -3.30
CA ASP A 512 93.65 25.64 -3.38
C ASP A 512 94.65 26.16 -4.44
N GLY A 513 94.15 27.08 -5.28
CA GLY A 513 94.94 28.23 -5.74
C GLY A 513 94.98 28.54 -7.24
N LYS A 514 94.25 29.60 -7.62
CA LYS A 514 94.63 30.71 -8.54
C LYS A 514 94.97 30.46 -10.02
N HIS A 515 94.24 31.21 -10.86
CA HIS A 515 94.67 32.03 -12.03
C HIS A 515 95.55 31.36 -13.12
N SER A 516 95.00 31.16 -14.32
CA SER A 516 94.93 32.13 -15.43
C SER A 516 96.25 32.33 -16.19
N MET A 517 96.32 31.75 -17.39
CA MET A 517 97.21 32.12 -18.51
C MET A 517 96.99 31.05 -19.62
N VAL A 518 97.04 31.26 -20.93
CA VAL A 518 97.31 32.44 -21.75
C VAL A 518 97.07 32.01 -23.22
N SER A 519 96.34 32.80 -24.00
CA SER A 519 96.89 33.74 -25.00
C SER A 519 97.67 33.18 -26.20
N SER A 520 97.67 31.85 -26.45
CA SER A 520 98.41 31.30 -27.60
C SER A 520 97.73 31.47 -28.98
N ASP A 521 96.39 31.45 -29.07
CA ASP A 521 95.70 31.56 -30.38
C ASP A 521 95.48 33.00 -30.88
N ARG A 522 95.48 33.98 -29.96
CA ARG A 522 95.48 35.41 -30.32
C ARG A 522 96.83 35.86 -30.91
N SER A 523 97.93 35.16 -30.61
CA SER A 523 99.26 35.48 -31.13
C SER A 523 99.45 35.06 -32.59
N ARG A 524 98.97 33.86 -32.99
CA ARG A 524 99.12 33.35 -34.36
C ARG A 524 98.29 34.11 -35.39
N LEU A 525 97.04 34.47 -35.07
CA LEU A 525 96.18 35.26 -35.95
C LEU A 525 96.64 36.73 -36.07
N SER A 526 97.24 37.30 -35.02
CA SER A 526 97.85 38.64 -35.07
C SER A 526 99.14 38.68 -35.92
N LYS A 527 99.93 37.60 -35.94
CA LYS A 527 101.16 37.49 -36.75
C LYS A 527 100.87 37.37 -38.25
N GLN A 528 99.87 36.58 -38.66
CA GLN A 528 99.45 36.49 -40.07
C GLN A 528 98.92 37.82 -40.63
N SER A 529 98.22 38.62 -39.81
CA SER A 529 97.76 39.96 -40.20
C SER A 529 98.93 40.93 -40.40
N LYS A 530 100.00 40.84 -39.59
CA LYS A 530 101.17 41.72 -39.72
C LYS A 530 101.99 41.41 -40.98
N LEU A 531 102.15 40.13 -41.33
CA LEU A 531 102.84 39.71 -42.57
C LEU A 531 102.15 40.26 -43.83
N LYS A 532 100.81 40.19 -43.90
CA LYS A 532 100.04 40.79 -45.01
C LYS A 532 100.18 42.31 -45.10
N ASP A 533 100.29 42.99 -43.97
CA ASP A 533 100.46 44.44 -43.91
C ASP A 533 101.87 44.85 -44.40
N TYR A 534 102.90 44.05 -44.10
CA TYR A 534 104.25 44.25 -44.63
C TYR A 534 104.35 44.00 -46.14
N GLU A 535 103.73 42.93 -46.67
CA GLU A 535 103.67 42.67 -48.11
C GLU A 535 102.97 43.81 -48.88
N SER A 536 101.87 44.34 -48.33
CA SER A 536 101.14 45.46 -48.94
C SER A 536 101.97 46.76 -48.97
N LYS A 537 102.73 47.04 -47.91
CA LYS A 537 103.66 48.18 -47.86
C LYS A 537 104.83 48.03 -48.84
N ILE A 538 105.37 46.82 -49.00
CA ILE A 538 106.43 46.54 -49.99
C ILE A 538 105.92 46.76 -51.42
N GLN A 539 104.70 46.32 -51.74
CA GLN A 539 104.10 46.58 -53.05
C GLN A 539 103.89 48.08 -53.31
N HIS A 540 103.40 48.83 -52.32
CA HIS A 540 103.22 50.28 -52.44
C HIS A 540 104.55 51.02 -52.67
N LEU A 541 105.59 50.69 -51.89
CA LEU A 541 106.92 51.28 -52.05
C LEU A 541 107.57 50.92 -53.39
N THR A 542 107.38 49.68 -53.87
CA THR A 542 107.87 49.26 -55.18
C THR A 542 107.23 50.06 -56.31
N LYS A 543 105.92 50.35 -56.19
CA LYS A 543 105.19 51.19 -57.16
C LYS A 543 105.67 52.65 -57.13
N GLN A 544 105.98 53.21 -55.95
CA GLN A 544 106.56 54.55 -55.85
C GLN A 544 107.99 54.65 -56.41
N LEU A 545 108.83 53.63 -56.20
CA LEU A 545 110.16 53.55 -56.81
C LEU A 545 110.10 53.49 -58.34
N ASP A 546 109.14 52.75 -58.89
CA ASP A 546 108.94 52.67 -60.35
C ASP A 546 108.47 54.01 -60.95
N ILE A 547 107.63 54.76 -60.22
CA ILE A 547 107.19 56.11 -60.64
C ILE A 547 108.36 57.10 -60.60
N LEU A 548 109.19 57.06 -59.56
CA LEU A 548 110.35 57.95 -59.43
C LEU A 548 111.46 57.61 -60.45
N ARG A 549 111.66 56.33 -60.79
CA ARG A 549 112.60 55.92 -61.86
C ARG A 549 112.14 56.34 -63.26
N ARG A 550 110.84 56.46 -63.50
CA ARG A 550 110.28 56.88 -64.80
C ARG A 550 110.15 58.39 -64.96
N ALA A 551 110.34 59.18 -63.89
CA ALA A 551 110.17 60.63 -63.89
C ALA A 551 111.46 61.44 -64.18
N HIS A 552 112.54 60.80 -64.64
CA HIS A 552 113.69 61.47 -65.25
C HIS A 552 113.63 61.36 -66.79
N PRO A 553 113.14 62.40 -67.49
CA PRO A 553 113.39 62.58 -68.92
C PRO A 553 114.80 63.12 -69.14
N GLU A 554 115.64 62.35 -69.84
CA GLU A 554 116.81 62.88 -70.54
C GLU A 554 116.33 63.56 -71.83
N GLU A 555 116.63 64.85 -72.01
CA GLU A 555 116.63 65.50 -73.32
C GLU A 555 117.96 66.22 -73.57
N CYS A 556 118.51 65.94 -74.76
CA CYS A 556 119.40 66.75 -75.61
C CYS A 556 120.91 66.82 -75.30
N THR A 557 121.76 66.07 -76.02
CA THR A 557 122.25 66.38 -77.39
C THR A 557 123.47 65.52 -77.81
N GLN A 558 123.25 64.53 -78.68
CA GLN A 558 124.09 64.19 -79.86
C GLN A 558 123.34 63.26 -80.80
#